data_AF-A0A662W493-F1
#
_entry.id   AF-A0A662W493-F1
#
_cell.length_a   1.000
_cell.length_b   1.000
_cell.length_c   1.000
_cell.angle_alpha   90.00
_cell.angle_beta   90.00
_cell.angle_gamma   90.00
#
_symmetry.space_group_name_H-M   'P 1'
#
loop_
_entity.id
_entity.type
_entity.pdbx_description
1 polymer ?
#
loop_
_entity_poly.entity_id
_entity_poly.type
_entity_poly.pdbx_seq_one_letter_code
_entity_poly.pdbx_strand_id
1 'polypeptide(L)'
;MSLEVLEETVFDFDRALRDYHRYTEKELYEYLKTIETVVDNLIIQHRPSKPTDFKYRMFNDMLGEYENVMKALREAIMSKDYVRARSLLQELVTVVRRLNRNLAFLSTEYLPTVEGVKELERYVGEGKVVENLDELDERIKDLSHTARMILAQLYRSPLGEINLKDLPIKLGLTERGSGRIISDAVEELAKKLPDIVKVTPDTIRRGLKVVLKVK
;
A
#
# COMPACT_ATOMS: atom_id res chain seq x y z
N MET A 1 -5.19 -13.38 12.43
CA MET A 1 -6.41 -12.56 12.29
C MET A 1 -6.25 -11.68 11.07
N SER A 2 -7.30 -11.52 10.27
CA SER A 2 -7.27 -10.81 8.97
C SER A 2 -7.79 -9.37 9.08
N LEU A 3 -7.55 -8.56 8.05
CA LEU A 3 -8.14 -7.22 7.89
C LEU A 3 -9.67 -7.21 7.98
N GLU A 4 -10.34 -8.30 7.61
CA GLU A 4 -11.80 -8.43 7.69
C GLU A 4 -12.29 -8.33 9.14
N VAL A 5 -11.56 -8.95 10.08
CA VAL A 5 -11.86 -8.89 11.52
C VAL A 5 -11.72 -7.45 12.05
N LEU A 6 -10.76 -6.68 11.54
CA LEU A 6 -10.61 -5.27 11.88
C LEU A 6 -11.82 -4.45 11.41
N GLU A 7 -12.26 -4.65 10.17
CA GLU A 7 -13.37 -3.90 9.59
C GLU A 7 -14.70 -4.22 10.29
N GLU A 8 -14.93 -5.49 10.63
CA GLU A 8 -16.06 -5.90 11.45
C GLU A 8 -16.00 -5.28 12.85
N THR A 9 -14.84 -5.34 13.51
CA THR A 9 -14.66 -4.76 14.85
C THR A 9 -14.87 -3.25 14.85
N VAL A 10 -14.39 -2.53 13.82
CA VAL A 10 -14.60 -1.09 13.71
C VAL A 10 -16.05 -0.75 13.38
N PHE A 11 -16.73 -1.55 12.57
CA PHE A 11 -18.16 -1.37 12.28
C PHE A 11 -19.01 -1.53 13.55
N ASP A 12 -18.74 -2.59 14.33
CA ASP A 12 -19.41 -2.82 15.61
C ASP A 12 -19.08 -1.73 16.62
N PHE A 13 -17.86 -1.20 16.60
CA PHE A 13 -17.46 -0.12 17.48
C PHE A 13 -18.10 1.23 17.09
N ASP A 14 -18.22 1.57 15.79
CA ASP A 14 -18.98 2.75 15.33
C ASP A 14 -20.42 2.67 15.80
N ARG A 15 -21.03 1.47 15.73
CA ARG A 15 -22.38 1.23 16.21
C ARG A 15 -22.47 1.41 17.74
N ALA A 16 -21.55 0.85 18.50
CA ALA A 16 -21.49 1.01 19.95
C ALA A 16 -21.31 2.48 20.37
N LEU A 17 -20.52 3.26 19.62
CA LEU A 17 -20.36 4.70 19.86
C LEU A 17 -21.61 5.52 19.52
N ARG A 18 -22.45 5.10 18.57
CA ARG A 18 -23.77 5.73 18.33
C ARG A 18 -24.75 5.42 19.45
N ASP A 19 -24.72 4.17 19.92
CA ASP A 19 -25.59 3.66 20.99
C ASP A 19 -24.93 3.75 22.37
N TYR A 20 -24.03 4.72 22.58
CA TYR A 20 -23.12 4.79 23.74
C TYR A 20 -23.82 4.71 25.11
N HIS A 21 -25.10 5.12 25.21
CA HIS A 21 -25.90 4.98 26.42
C HIS A 21 -26.14 3.52 26.86
N ARG A 22 -25.98 2.56 25.94
CA ARG A 22 -26.18 1.12 26.15
C ARG A 22 -24.90 0.38 26.47
N TYR A 23 -23.75 1.05 26.40
CA TYR A 23 -22.43 0.44 26.57
C TYR A 23 -21.70 1.10 27.73
N THR A 24 -21.03 0.28 28.52
CA THR A 24 -20.11 0.74 29.57
C THR A 24 -18.78 1.18 28.95
N GLU A 25 -18.07 2.08 29.64
CA GLU A 25 -16.70 2.47 29.23
C GLU A 25 -15.80 1.25 29.07
N LYS A 26 -15.95 0.24 29.94
CA LYS A 26 -15.22 -1.03 29.87
C LYS A 26 -15.48 -1.76 28.56
N GLU A 27 -16.73 -1.85 28.10
CA GLU A 27 -17.08 -2.49 26.82
C GLU A 27 -16.48 -1.73 25.63
N LEU A 28 -16.52 -0.39 25.65
CA LEU A 28 -15.86 0.44 24.62
C LEU A 28 -14.34 0.22 24.58
N TYR A 29 -13.71 0.00 25.74
CA TYR A 29 -12.29 -0.32 25.84
C TYR A 29 -11.93 -1.72 25.32
N GLU A 30 -12.82 -2.71 25.41
CA GLU A 30 -12.57 -4.05 24.86
C GLU A 30 -12.52 -4.03 23.31
N TYR A 31 -13.31 -3.17 22.67
CA TYR A 31 -13.18 -2.93 21.22
C TYR A 31 -11.80 -2.38 20.85
N LEU A 32 -11.28 -1.41 21.61
CA LEU A 32 -9.93 -0.88 21.39
C LEU A 32 -8.86 -1.96 21.51
N LYS A 33 -8.93 -2.81 22.55
CA LYS A 33 -7.97 -3.91 22.73
C LYS A 33 -8.03 -4.91 21.60
N THR A 34 -9.23 -5.18 21.08
CA THR A 34 -9.41 -6.09 19.95
C THR A 34 -8.77 -5.51 18.70
N ILE A 35 -8.96 -4.22 18.42
CA ILE A 35 -8.28 -3.52 17.33
C ILE A 35 -6.75 -3.59 17.49
N GLU A 36 -6.23 -3.26 18.68
CA GLU A 36 -4.79 -3.34 18.96
C GLU A 36 -4.24 -4.74 18.72
N THR A 37 -4.96 -5.77 19.20
CA THR A 37 -4.58 -7.17 18.99
C THR A 37 -4.53 -7.53 17.50
N VAL A 38 -5.49 -7.05 16.70
CA VAL A 38 -5.48 -7.29 15.25
C VAL A 38 -4.28 -6.59 14.60
N VAL A 39 -4.01 -5.34 14.95
CA VAL A 39 -2.88 -4.57 14.38
C VAL A 39 -1.53 -5.17 14.80
N ASP A 40 -1.36 -5.55 16.06
CA ASP A 40 -0.16 -6.22 16.56
C ASP A 40 0.12 -7.50 15.79
N ASN A 41 -0.91 -8.29 15.50
CA ASN A 41 -0.77 -9.48 14.67
C ASN A 41 -0.35 -9.16 13.23
N LEU A 42 -0.88 -8.10 12.62
CA LEU A 42 -0.46 -7.64 11.29
C LEU A 42 1.01 -7.20 11.30
N ILE A 43 1.42 -6.47 12.33
CA ILE A 43 2.81 -6.05 12.50
C ILE A 43 3.72 -7.26 12.64
N ILE A 44 3.40 -8.22 13.52
CA ILE A 44 4.20 -9.43 13.73
C ILE A 44 4.35 -10.23 12.44
N GLN A 45 3.27 -10.38 11.66
CA GLN A 45 3.28 -11.15 10.41
C GLN A 45 4.17 -10.55 9.33
N HIS A 46 4.29 -9.22 9.29
CA HIS A 46 4.91 -8.51 8.18
C HIS A 46 6.11 -7.64 8.56
N ARG A 47 6.54 -7.68 9.82
CA ARG A 47 7.68 -6.91 10.31
C ARG A 47 8.92 -7.24 9.47
N PRO A 48 9.63 -6.22 8.93
CA PRO A 48 10.85 -6.46 8.17
C PRO A 48 11.90 -7.17 9.04
N SER A 49 12.37 -8.34 8.58
CA SER A 49 13.41 -9.13 9.26
C SER A 49 14.82 -8.59 9.00
N LYS A 50 15.03 -7.92 7.85
CA LYS A 50 16.27 -7.20 7.52
C LYS A 50 15.96 -5.70 7.39
N PRO A 51 16.34 -4.87 8.37
CA PRO A 51 16.15 -3.44 8.29
C PRO A 51 17.11 -2.86 7.25
N THR A 52 16.58 -2.32 6.15
CA THR A 52 17.28 -1.29 5.38
C THR A 52 16.73 0.07 5.78
N ASP A 53 17.58 1.10 5.80
CA ASP A 53 17.27 2.42 6.40
C ASP A 53 15.96 3.03 5.91
N PHE A 54 15.63 2.86 4.63
CA PHE A 54 14.40 3.38 4.04
C PHE A 54 13.16 2.57 4.45
N LYS A 55 13.22 1.24 4.38
CA LYS A 55 12.11 0.34 4.76
C LYS A 55 11.77 0.48 6.24
N TYR A 56 12.79 0.65 7.07
CA TYR A 56 12.63 0.81 8.52
C TYR A 56 12.10 2.20 8.90
N ARG A 57 12.58 3.28 8.26
CA ARG A 57 12.04 4.63 8.46
C ARG A 57 10.57 4.71 8.08
N MET A 58 10.23 4.26 6.88
CA MET A 58 8.85 4.29 6.39
C MET A 58 7.92 3.47 7.30
N PHE A 59 8.38 2.31 7.78
CA PHE A 59 7.65 1.51 8.76
C PHE A 59 7.41 2.25 10.08
N ASN A 60 8.43 2.90 10.64
CA ASN A 60 8.31 3.65 11.90
C ASN A 60 7.41 4.88 11.76
N ASP A 61 7.49 5.60 10.64
CA ASP A 61 6.63 6.78 10.40
C ASP A 61 5.15 6.36 10.39
N MET A 62 4.82 5.26 9.72
CA MET A 62 3.44 4.72 9.67
C MET A 62 2.99 4.16 11.02
N LEU A 63 3.88 3.53 11.79
CA LEU A 63 3.58 3.15 13.16
C LEU A 63 3.27 4.36 14.03
N GLY A 64 4.05 5.44 13.89
CA GLY A 64 3.81 6.69 14.59
C GLY A 64 2.44 7.29 14.24
N GLU A 65 2.05 7.27 12.95
CA GLU A 65 0.70 7.68 12.53
C GLU A 65 -0.40 6.84 13.22
N TYR A 66 -0.25 5.50 13.23
CA TYR A 66 -1.19 4.61 13.91
C TYR A 66 -1.29 4.89 15.42
N GLU A 67 -0.15 5.01 16.11
CA GLU A 67 -0.09 5.28 17.55
C GLU A 67 -0.74 6.62 17.89
N ASN A 68 -0.53 7.65 17.06
CA ASN A 68 -1.15 8.96 17.23
C ASN A 68 -2.68 8.90 17.11
N VAL A 69 -3.20 8.20 16.10
CA VAL A 69 -4.65 8.02 15.92
C VAL A 69 -5.26 7.22 17.06
N MET A 70 -4.59 6.15 17.51
CA MET A 70 -5.04 5.35 18.66
C MET A 70 -5.05 6.14 19.96
N LYS A 71 -4.01 6.97 20.19
CA LYS A 71 -3.97 7.86 21.35
C LYS A 71 -5.11 8.88 21.31
N ALA A 72 -5.31 9.55 20.17
CA ALA A 72 -6.41 10.49 20.00
C ALA A 72 -7.78 9.82 20.19
N LEU A 73 -7.95 8.57 19.73
CA LEU A 73 -9.18 7.81 19.89
C LEU A 73 -9.44 7.46 21.36
N ARG A 74 -8.43 7.02 22.10
CA ARG A 74 -8.49 6.78 23.55
C ARG A 74 -8.87 8.07 24.30
N GLU A 75 -8.25 9.19 23.95
CA GLU A 75 -8.57 10.50 24.53
C GLU A 75 -10.02 10.94 24.23
N ALA A 76 -10.49 10.74 23.00
CA ALA A 76 -11.87 11.05 22.60
C ALA A 76 -12.90 10.20 23.38
N ILE A 77 -12.62 8.90 23.57
CA ILE A 77 -13.48 8.02 24.37
C ILE A 77 -13.50 8.44 25.85
N MET A 78 -12.33 8.75 26.43
CA MET A 78 -12.22 9.20 27.82
C MET A 78 -12.94 10.53 28.06
N SER A 79 -12.88 11.44 27.09
CA SER A 79 -13.58 12.73 27.12
C SER A 79 -15.05 12.64 26.72
N LYS A 80 -15.54 11.45 26.36
CA LYS A 80 -16.92 11.18 25.89
C LYS A 80 -17.28 11.97 24.63
N ASP A 81 -16.29 12.38 23.86
CA ASP A 81 -16.47 12.99 22.54
C ASP A 81 -16.63 11.89 21.48
N TYR A 82 -17.81 11.25 21.51
CA TYR A 82 -18.09 10.11 20.65
C TYR A 82 -18.23 10.50 19.17
N VAL A 83 -18.52 11.78 18.87
CA VAL A 83 -18.53 12.28 17.48
C VAL A 83 -17.11 12.27 16.93
N ARG A 84 -16.15 12.81 17.68
CA ARG A 84 -14.74 12.77 17.30
C ARG A 84 -14.19 11.34 17.28
N ALA A 85 -14.56 10.50 18.24
CA ALA A 85 -14.13 9.11 18.29
C ALA A 85 -14.54 8.33 17.02
N ARG A 86 -15.75 8.59 16.49
CA ARG A 86 -16.22 7.95 15.25
C ARG A 86 -15.43 8.39 14.02
N SER A 87 -15.08 9.67 13.92
CA SER A 87 -14.20 10.16 12.84
C SER A 87 -12.81 9.51 12.92
N LEU A 88 -12.26 9.41 14.13
CA LEU A 88 -10.96 8.77 14.38
C LEU A 88 -10.96 7.26 14.08
N LEU A 89 -12.10 6.57 14.26
CA LEU A 89 -12.23 5.16 13.85
C LEU A 89 -12.13 4.98 12.33
N GLN A 90 -12.72 5.88 11.54
CA GLN A 90 -12.59 5.82 10.08
C GLN A 90 -11.16 6.12 9.61
N GLU A 91 -10.51 7.08 10.28
CA GLU A 91 -9.10 7.39 10.06
C GLU A 91 -8.21 6.19 10.41
N LEU A 92 -8.49 5.51 11.53
CA LEU A 92 -7.78 4.33 11.98
C LEU A 92 -7.84 3.19 10.95
N VAL A 93 -9.01 2.90 10.38
CA VAL A 93 -9.13 1.88 9.31
C VAL A 93 -8.27 2.26 8.10
N THR A 94 -8.24 3.53 7.75
CA THR A 94 -7.45 4.01 6.60
C THR A 94 -5.95 3.86 6.87
N VAL A 95 -5.50 4.24 8.07
CA VAL A 95 -4.10 4.10 8.50
C VAL A 95 -3.70 2.63 8.57
N VAL A 96 -4.53 1.75 9.15
CA VAL A 96 -4.21 0.32 9.25
C VAL A 96 -4.25 -0.38 7.89
N ARG A 97 -5.17 -0.01 6.98
CA ARG A 97 -5.15 -0.50 5.59
C ARG A 97 -3.88 -0.09 4.86
N ARG A 98 -3.44 1.16 5.03
CA ARG A 98 -2.15 1.64 4.49
C ARG A 98 -0.97 0.90 5.10
N LEU A 99 -0.95 0.75 6.42
CA LEU A 99 0.06 0.01 7.16
C LEU A 99 0.14 -1.42 6.63
N ASN A 100 -0.97 -2.15 6.51
CA ASN A 100 -0.99 -3.51 6.01
C ASN A 100 -0.53 -3.62 4.54
N ARG A 101 -0.96 -2.70 3.66
CA ARG A 101 -0.51 -2.68 2.26
C ARG A 101 1.00 -2.47 2.15
N ASN A 102 1.54 -1.52 2.91
CA ASN A 102 2.97 -1.24 2.92
C ASN A 102 3.74 -2.35 3.62
N LEU A 103 3.22 -2.93 4.70
CA LEU A 103 3.81 -4.08 5.38
C LEU A 103 3.88 -5.31 4.47
N ALA A 104 2.81 -5.62 3.73
CA ALA A 104 2.83 -6.67 2.72
C ALA A 104 3.86 -6.40 1.61
N PHE A 105 4.03 -5.13 1.22
CA PHE A 105 5.07 -4.69 0.28
C PHE A 105 6.49 -4.82 0.86
N LEU A 106 6.68 -4.48 2.13
CA LEU A 106 7.96 -4.55 2.85
C LEU A 106 8.36 -6.00 3.17
N SER A 107 7.39 -6.86 3.45
CA SER A 107 7.57 -8.30 3.71
C SER A 107 7.72 -9.12 2.44
N THR A 108 7.34 -8.59 1.27
CA THR A 108 7.79 -9.19 0.02
C THR A 108 9.28 -8.89 -0.10
N GLU A 109 10.10 -9.91 -0.40
CA GLU A 109 11.50 -9.71 -0.82
C GLU A 109 11.49 -8.94 -2.15
N TYR A 110 11.34 -7.63 -2.02
CA TYR A 110 11.29 -6.63 -3.08
C TYR A 110 12.34 -5.58 -2.75
N LEU A 111 13.56 -6.04 -2.51
CA LEU A 111 14.70 -5.39 -3.11
C LEU A 111 14.94 -6.17 -4.40
N PRO A 112 15.37 -5.55 -5.50
CA PRO A 112 16.03 -6.33 -6.53
C PRO A 112 17.16 -7.04 -5.80
N THR A 113 17.03 -8.36 -5.61
CA THR A 113 18.15 -9.14 -5.12
C THR A 113 19.31 -8.92 -6.07
N VAL A 114 20.52 -9.27 -5.66
CA VAL A 114 21.66 -9.27 -6.59
C VAL A 114 21.32 -10.04 -7.88
N GLU A 115 20.37 -11.00 -7.85
CA GLU A 115 19.77 -11.58 -9.06
C GLU A 115 18.87 -10.62 -9.87
N GLY A 116 17.99 -9.83 -9.26
CA GLY A 116 17.17 -8.84 -9.97
C GLY A 116 17.99 -7.68 -10.57
N VAL A 117 19.09 -7.30 -9.91
CA VAL A 117 20.10 -6.39 -10.47
C VAL A 117 20.85 -7.06 -11.62
N LYS A 118 21.23 -8.35 -11.51
CA LYS A 118 21.81 -9.13 -12.63
C LYS A 118 20.86 -9.31 -13.81
N GLU A 119 19.56 -9.38 -13.55
CA GLU A 119 18.55 -9.47 -14.59
C GLU A 119 18.39 -8.11 -15.31
N LEU A 120 18.46 -6.99 -14.57
CA LEU A 120 18.58 -5.64 -15.14
C LEU A 120 19.92 -5.42 -15.88
N GLU A 121 21.02 -5.99 -15.40
CA GLU A 121 22.34 -5.98 -16.08
C GLU A 121 22.29 -6.66 -17.44
N ARG A 122 21.48 -7.71 -17.59
CA ARG A 122 21.23 -8.35 -18.91
C ARG A 122 20.47 -7.45 -19.87
N TYR A 123 19.66 -6.51 -19.37
CA TYR A 123 18.87 -5.59 -20.21
C TYR A 123 19.59 -4.26 -20.53
N VAL A 124 20.58 -3.85 -19.72
CA VAL A 124 21.23 -2.54 -19.83
C VAL A 124 22.73 -2.61 -20.19
N GLY A 125 23.36 -3.79 -20.05
CA GLY A 125 24.77 -4.05 -20.37
C GLY A 125 25.70 -3.82 -19.17
N GLU A 126 26.64 -4.76 -18.96
CA GLU A 126 27.61 -4.73 -17.85
C GLU A 126 28.44 -3.43 -17.84
N GLY A 127 28.45 -2.72 -16.71
CA GLY A 127 29.31 -1.55 -16.47
C GLY A 127 28.65 -0.17 -16.56
N LYS A 128 27.38 -0.05 -16.95
CA LYS A 128 26.60 1.22 -16.92
C LYS A 128 25.72 1.40 -15.69
N VAL A 129 25.84 0.48 -14.73
CA VAL A 129 24.82 0.19 -13.74
C VAL A 129 24.83 1.20 -12.58
N VAL A 130 26.00 1.68 -12.14
CA VAL A 130 26.07 2.55 -10.95
C VAL A 130 25.49 3.95 -11.21
N GLU A 131 25.83 4.58 -12.34
CA GLU A 131 25.32 5.93 -12.66
C GLU A 131 23.84 5.91 -13.09
N ASN A 132 23.40 4.87 -13.80
CA ASN A 132 22.00 4.75 -14.23
C ASN A 132 21.08 4.20 -13.13
N LEU A 133 21.59 3.48 -12.12
CA LEU A 133 20.78 3.01 -10.99
C LEU A 133 20.36 4.18 -10.11
N ASP A 134 21.26 5.11 -9.81
CA ASP A 134 20.92 6.29 -9.01
C ASP A 134 19.91 7.17 -9.78
N GLU A 135 20.13 7.38 -11.08
CA GLU A 135 19.19 8.13 -11.92
C GLU A 135 17.83 7.42 -12.04
N LEU A 136 17.82 6.10 -12.21
CA LEU A 136 16.60 5.30 -12.26
C LEU A 136 15.88 5.29 -10.89
N ASP A 137 16.62 5.21 -9.79
CA ASP A 137 16.08 5.22 -8.44
C ASP A 137 15.44 6.57 -8.12
N GLU A 138 16.08 7.69 -8.50
CA GLU A 138 15.48 9.03 -8.41
C GLU A 138 14.23 9.15 -9.30
N ARG A 139 14.29 8.69 -10.55
CA ARG A 139 13.11 8.67 -11.44
C ARG A 139 11.96 7.84 -10.88
N ILE A 140 12.26 6.74 -10.18
CA ILE A 140 11.27 5.88 -9.52
C ILE A 140 10.72 6.53 -8.23
N LYS A 141 11.57 7.19 -7.43
CA LYS A 141 11.15 7.93 -6.23
C LYS A 141 10.18 9.05 -6.57
N ASP A 142 10.41 9.72 -7.70
CA ASP A 142 9.56 10.79 -8.21
C ASP A 142 8.19 10.30 -8.72
N LEU A 143 7.99 9.00 -8.91
CA LEU A 143 6.71 8.46 -9.36
C LEU A 143 5.63 8.56 -8.27
N SER A 144 4.40 8.85 -8.70
CA SER A 144 3.24 8.67 -7.83
C SER A 144 3.15 7.25 -7.28
N HIS A 145 2.50 7.12 -6.12
CA HIS A 145 2.35 5.83 -5.46
C HIS A 145 1.70 4.79 -6.39
N THR A 146 0.65 5.17 -7.12
CA THR A 146 -0.04 4.28 -8.06
C THR A 146 0.86 3.87 -9.23
N ALA A 147 1.65 4.80 -9.78
CA ALA A 147 2.60 4.49 -10.84
C ALA A 147 3.66 3.46 -10.37
N ARG A 148 4.19 3.61 -9.15
CA ARG A 148 5.11 2.62 -8.57
C ARG A 148 4.46 1.24 -8.38
N MET A 149 3.21 1.19 -7.94
CA MET A 149 2.51 -0.09 -7.80
C MET A 149 2.26 -0.78 -9.16
N ILE A 150 1.88 -0.02 -10.19
CA ILE A 150 1.72 -0.55 -11.55
C ILE A 150 3.05 -1.11 -12.07
N LEU A 151 4.14 -0.36 -11.90
CA LEU A 151 5.48 -0.79 -12.31
C LEU A 151 5.92 -2.07 -11.58
N ALA A 152 5.69 -2.15 -10.27
CA ALA A 152 6.00 -3.33 -9.47
C ALA A 152 5.22 -4.57 -9.96
N GLN A 153 3.94 -4.40 -10.27
CA GLN A 153 3.14 -5.50 -10.82
C GLN A 153 3.61 -5.90 -12.21
N LEU A 154 3.99 -4.93 -13.04
CA LEU A 154 4.48 -5.18 -14.38
C LEU A 154 5.75 -6.05 -14.37
N TYR A 155 6.69 -5.79 -13.47
CA TYR A 155 7.89 -6.63 -13.26
C TYR A 155 7.58 -8.03 -12.71
N ARG A 156 6.47 -8.21 -11.99
CA ARG A 156 5.97 -9.54 -11.55
C ARG A 156 5.21 -10.30 -12.64
N SER A 157 4.83 -9.63 -13.73
CA SER A 157 4.05 -10.27 -14.77
C SER A 157 4.95 -11.25 -15.55
N PRO A 158 4.59 -12.53 -15.68
CA PRO A 158 5.41 -13.52 -16.38
C PRO A 158 5.75 -13.15 -17.83
N LEU A 159 4.89 -12.35 -18.46
CA LEU A 159 5.05 -11.86 -19.83
C LEU A 159 5.52 -10.40 -19.90
N GLY A 160 5.83 -9.79 -18.75
CA GLY A 160 6.17 -8.37 -18.66
C GLY A 160 5.04 -7.45 -19.13
N GLU A 161 3.79 -7.92 -19.14
CA GLU A 161 2.64 -7.17 -19.63
C GLU A 161 1.41 -7.30 -18.73
N ILE A 162 0.65 -6.21 -18.59
CA ILE A 162 -0.59 -6.19 -17.81
C ILE A 162 -1.65 -5.35 -18.53
N ASN A 163 -2.85 -5.91 -18.65
CA ASN A 163 -4.02 -5.20 -19.16
C ASN A 163 -4.52 -4.15 -18.14
N LEU A 164 -4.81 -2.94 -18.62
CA LEU A 164 -5.27 -1.83 -17.77
C LEU A 164 -6.58 -2.12 -17.04
N LYS A 165 -7.44 -2.99 -17.57
CA LYS A 165 -8.69 -3.41 -16.91
C LYS A 165 -8.45 -4.30 -15.70
N ASP A 166 -7.34 -5.03 -15.67
CA ASP A 166 -6.99 -5.94 -14.58
C ASP A 166 -6.30 -5.19 -13.43
N LEU A 167 -5.78 -3.99 -13.68
CA LEU A 167 -5.03 -3.20 -12.69
C LEU A 167 -5.87 -2.75 -11.48
N PRO A 168 -7.09 -2.19 -11.61
CA PRO A 168 -7.85 -1.72 -10.46
C PRO A 168 -8.00 -2.79 -9.37
N ILE A 169 -8.35 -4.03 -9.76
CA ILE A 169 -8.49 -5.16 -8.84
C ILE A 169 -7.13 -5.54 -8.24
N LYS A 170 -6.09 -5.67 -9.07
CA LYS A 170 -4.73 -6.02 -8.62
C LYS A 170 -4.08 -4.97 -7.71
N LEU A 171 -4.52 -3.72 -7.81
CA LEU A 171 -4.06 -2.62 -6.98
C LEU A 171 -4.99 -2.33 -5.78
N GLY A 172 -6.08 -3.09 -5.62
CA GLY A 172 -7.05 -2.87 -4.55
C GLY A 172 -7.82 -1.54 -4.66
N LEU A 173 -7.98 -1.03 -5.89
CA LEU A 173 -8.74 0.17 -6.24
C LEU A 173 -10.10 -0.24 -6.84
N THR A 174 -11.13 -0.34 -6.00
CA THR A 174 -12.48 -0.82 -6.40
C THR A 174 -13.52 0.30 -6.55
N GLU A 175 -13.15 1.55 -6.26
CA GLU A 175 -14.06 2.69 -6.26
C GLU A 175 -14.33 3.28 -7.65
N ARG A 176 -15.48 3.96 -7.81
CA ARG A 176 -15.80 4.76 -9.01
C ARG A 176 -14.79 5.92 -9.11
N GLY A 177 -13.86 5.82 -10.06
CA GLY A 177 -12.78 6.79 -10.26
C GLY A 177 -11.39 6.14 -10.37
N SER A 178 -11.26 4.88 -9.97
CA SER A 178 -10.02 4.09 -10.10
C SER A 178 -9.45 4.10 -11.52
N GLY A 179 -10.30 4.03 -12.55
CA GLY A 179 -9.85 4.07 -13.95
C GLY A 179 -9.08 5.33 -14.32
N ARG A 180 -9.45 6.50 -13.76
CA ARG A 180 -8.74 7.77 -14.01
C ARG A 180 -7.39 7.77 -13.29
N ILE A 181 -7.35 7.32 -12.04
CA ILE A 181 -6.11 7.20 -11.25
C ILE A 181 -5.11 6.26 -11.95
N ILE A 182 -5.60 5.13 -12.49
CA ILE A 182 -4.78 4.21 -13.29
C ILE A 182 -4.29 4.90 -14.57
N SER A 183 -5.17 5.59 -15.30
CA SER A 183 -4.79 6.28 -16.54
C SER A 183 -3.69 7.32 -16.30
N ASP A 184 -3.87 8.17 -15.29
CA ASP A 184 -2.90 9.22 -14.92
C ASP A 184 -1.55 8.60 -14.52
N ALA A 185 -1.58 7.51 -13.76
CA ALA A 185 -0.37 6.78 -13.34
C ALA A 185 0.34 6.08 -14.52
N VAL A 186 -0.41 5.58 -15.49
CA VAL A 186 0.15 4.93 -16.69
C VAL A 186 0.77 5.96 -17.62
N GLU A 187 0.14 7.13 -17.78
CA GLU A 187 0.73 8.26 -18.51
C GLU A 187 2.01 8.76 -17.83
N GLU A 188 1.99 8.85 -16.51
CA GLU A 188 3.18 9.21 -15.73
C GLU A 188 4.33 8.21 -15.98
N LEU A 189 4.07 6.91 -15.91
CA LEU A 189 5.07 5.87 -16.20
C LEU A 189 5.61 6.00 -17.63
N ALA A 190 4.74 6.20 -18.62
CA ALA A 190 5.14 6.35 -20.01
C ALA A 190 5.99 7.61 -20.25
N LYS A 191 5.77 8.67 -19.47
CA LYS A 191 6.51 9.94 -19.58
C LYS A 191 7.84 9.90 -18.82
N LYS A 192 7.86 9.37 -17.60
CA LYS A 192 9.05 9.34 -16.73
C LYS A 192 9.96 8.16 -17.00
N LEU A 193 9.41 7.03 -17.45
CA LEU A 193 10.15 5.80 -17.77
C LEU A 193 9.90 5.34 -19.23
N PRO A 194 10.09 6.21 -20.24
CA PRO A 194 9.78 5.89 -21.65
C PRO A 194 10.70 4.81 -22.23
N ASP A 195 11.88 4.61 -21.65
CA ASP A 195 12.87 3.59 -21.96
C ASP A 195 12.50 2.20 -21.44
N ILE A 196 11.70 2.12 -20.37
CA ILE A 196 11.34 0.87 -19.68
C ILE A 196 9.92 0.42 -20.03
N VAL A 197 9.00 1.36 -20.18
CA VAL A 197 7.56 1.06 -20.27
C VAL A 197 6.98 1.52 -21.61
N LYS A 198 6.05 0.74 -22.16
CA LYS A 198 5.24 1.13 -23.32
C LYS A 198 3.77 0.77 -23.07
N VAL A 199 2.86 1.62 -23.54
CA VAL A 199 1.44 1.31 -23.59
C VAL A 199 1.10 0.82 -25.00
N THR A 200 0.44 -0.31 -25.11
CA THR A 200 0.05 -0.92 -26.40
C THR A 200 -1.40 -1.41 -26.36
N PRO A 201 -2.09 -1.50 -27.51
CA PRO A 201 -3.38 -2.16 -27.58
C PRO A 201 -3.27 -3.64 -27.18
N ASP A 202 -4.21 -4.11 -26.36
CA ASP A 202 -4.38 -5.52 -26.03
C ASP A 202 -5.48 -6.11 -26.92
N THR A 203 -5.04 -6.84 -27.96
CA THR A 203 -5.91 -7.49 -28.93
C THR A 203 -6.60 -8.73 -28.38
N ILE A 204 -6.04 -9.36 -27.34
CA ILE A 204 -6.54 -10.62 -26.76
C ILE A 204 -7.61 -10.32 -25.71
N ARG A 205 -7.34 -9.39 -24.79
CA ARG A 205 -8.25 -9.06 -23.68
C ARG A 205 -9.09 -7.80 -23.91
N ARG A 206 -8.94 -7.17 -25.08
CA ARG A 206 -9.59 -5.91 -25.51
C ARG A 206 -9.25 -4.72 -24.59
N GLY A 207 -8.59 -3.71 -25.13
CA GLY A 207 -8.31 -2.45 -24.43
C GLY A 207 -6.84 -2.06 -24.59
N LEU A 208 -6.26 -1.49 -23.54
CA LEU A 208 -4.84 -1.15 -23.48
C LEU A 208 -4.13 -2.05 -22.47
N LYS A 209 -2.87 -2.35 -22.72
CA LYS A 209 -1.94 -2.97 -21.79
C LYS A 209 -0.66 -2.16 -21.68
N VAL A 210 -0.08 -2.22 -20.49
CA VAL A 210 1.29 -1.74 -20.24
C VAL A 210 2.22 -2.91 -20.44
N VAL A 211 3.33 -2.70 -21.14
CA VAL A 211 4.36 -3.71 -21.41
C VAL A 211 5.74 -3.17 -21.04
N LEU A 212 6.61 -4.03 -20.53
CA LEU A 212 8.03 -3.76 -20.43
C LEU A 212 8.63 -3.77 -21.83
N LYS A 213 9.46 -2.78 -22.13
CA LYS A 213 10.28 -2.77 -23.34
C LYS A 213 11.42 -3.76 -23.13
N VAL A 214 11.33 -4.90 -23.78
CA VAL A 214 12.48 -5.77 -24.00
C VAL A 214 13.31 -5.12 -25.11
N LYS A 215 14.59 -4.82 -24.83
CA LYS A 215 15.55 -4.45 -25.88
C LYS A 215 16.08 -5.70 -26.55
#